data_AF-A0A517M2Z3-F1
#
_entry.id   AF-A0A517M2Z3-F1
#
_cell.length_a   1.000
_cell.length_b   1.000
_cell.length_c   1.000
_cell.angle_alpha   90.00
_cell.angle_beta   90.00
_cell.angle_gamma   90.00
#
_symmetry.space_group_name_H-M   'P 1'
#
loop_
_entity.id
_entity.type
_entity.pdbx_description
1 polymer ?
#
loop_
_entity_poly.entity_id
_entity_poly.type
_entity_poly.pdbx_seq_one_letter_code
_entity_poly.pdbx_strand_id
1 'polypeptide(L)'
;MGLFASCALLFASGCQKTPVEYESKPPLPVTLLTLNKAIPATSYSGSGSVKSWKTEQIGFEVSGRIEWVLEPGKDIDGRVVDPDGKLLQPGTPLAQIDSARYEIAVESAEANLEVAKLRKEGIEIRLKEALPSELDAERANLKLAKLEFDRIEKLHQQNAASLSEFDQARNLVQARQASLSSLQASEKQTEAELQSAAAEIRRAEQALRDARRDLDNTTLYGSYQGQISEVMVVPGSVVSAGSPVLTLQMTNPIKIELELSSRQSRVMRKRRHLPVSFLLPDGTPRVQNGFVYRIAPSADPTTRTFAMTMLMLNEKFQDTPIESLTNASVATSEHLWPLKLNRMMVTDPGVMLVEEQSISRDEQGPYIYQVTNAKLRDVLPSVLKVRQQRIVENELRVPFLGNWIFRSFTFVDPEPVDEETLYVGQLKFQDNRPQDWDGESVVLDAGSQWMLRPGDLVTVDLSSNVVEPGFYVPIEAIFEESGETSLFVFDNGRAKKMEVHIPPAEDLNAGSLVEIESDQLVDGMQVVVGGVHFLRDGQAVRALGQVSLDAIVREEAGLNDPAEADKANALNAITAPAEAREAQ
;
A
#
# COMPACT_ATOMS: atom_id res chain seq x y z
N MET A 1 -32.97 -122.32 12.09
CA MET A 1 -31.85 -123.21 12.51
C MET A 1 -30.69 -122.29 12.82
N GLY A 2 -30.50 -121.86 14.07
CA GLY A 2 -29.62 -122.51 15.05
C GLY A 2 -28.34 -121.66 15.21
N LEU A 3 -27.58 -121.65 16.31
CA LEU A 3 -27.75 -122.30 17.62
C LEU A 3 -26.69 -121.69 18.59
N PHE A 4 -27.08 -121.17 19.78
CA PHE A 4 -26.21 -120.92 20.97
C PHE A 4 -25.03 -119.91 20.79
N ALA A 5 -24.38 -119.30 21.80
CA ALA A 5 -24.61 -118.96 23.23
C ALA A 5 -23.66 -117.74 23.55
N SER A 6 -23.50 -117.15 24.74
CA SER A 6 -23.89 -117.48 26.13
C SER A 6 -24.00 -116.19 26.99
N CYS A 7 -24.09 -116.32 28.32
CA CYS A 7 -24.24 -115.24 29.30
C CYS A 7 -22.97 -114.43 29.64
N ALA A 8 -23.16 -113.14 29.95
CA ALA A 8 -22.65 -112.49 31.17
C ALA A 8 -23.51 -111.26 31.52
N LEU A 9 -23.87 -111.08 32.81
CA LEU A 9 -24.58 -109.88 33.30
C LEU A 9 -23.63 -108.69 33.41
N LEU A 10 -24.16 -107.45 33.37
CA LEU A 10 -23.92 -106.38 34.36
C LEU A 10 -24.85 -105.16 34.11
N PHE A 11 -25.22 -104.50 35.22
CA PHE A 11 -26.15 -103.39 35.48
C PHE A 11 -26.62 -102.40 34.39
N ALA A 12 -27.86 -101.94 34.58
CA ALA A 12 -28.48 -100.80 33.90
C ALA A 12 -28.23 -99.46 34.62
N SER A 13 -28.15 -98.37 33.84
CA SER A 13 -28.65 -97.03 34.19
C SER A 13 -28.66 -96.15 32.93
N GLY A 14 -29.82 -95.60 32.57
CA GLY A 14 -29.96 -94.67 31.45
C GLY A 14 -29.96 -93.22 31.94
N CYS A 15 -29.23 -92.33 31.26
CA CYS A 15 -29.25 -90.89 31.54
C CYS A 15 -30.08 -90.13 30.52
N GLN A 16 -31.03 -89.35 31.03
CA GLN A 16 -31.91 -88.45 30.29
C GLN A 16 -31.19 -87.09 30.13
N LYS A 17 -31.12 -86.52 28.91
CA LYS A 17 -30.46 -85.23 28.69
C LYS A 17 -31.42 -84.06 28.95
N THR A 18 -31.08 -83.25 29.95
CA THR A 18 -31.65 -81.93 30.23
C THR A 18 -31.26 -80.92 29.13
N PRO A 19 -32.07 -79.88 28.83
CA PRO A 19 -31.68 -78.83 27.89
C PRO A 19 -30.49 -78.03 28.44
N VAL A 20 -29.53 -77.68 27.58
CA VAL A 20 -28.40 -76.82 27.97
C VAL A 20 -28.82 -75.37 27.83
N GLU A 21 -28.87 -74.68 28.96
CA GLU A 21 -28.96 -73.22 29.04
C GLU A 21 -27.60 -72.64 28.64
N TYR A 22 -27.55 -71.85 27.56
CA TYR A 22 -26.29 -71.30 27.06
C TYR A 22 -25.85 -70.13 27.94
N GLU A 23 -24.64 -70.19 28.49
CA GLU A 23 -24.01 -69.06 29.18
C GLU A 23 -24.05 -67.81 28.28
N SER A 24 -24.57 -66.71 28.82
CA SER A 24 -24.58 -65.42 28.13
C SER A 24 -23.15 -64.98 27.85
N LYS A 25 -22.78 -64.83 26.57
CA LYS A 25 -21.46 -64.35 26.16
C LYS A 25 -21.10 -63.06 26.94
N PRO A 26 -19.86 -62.93 27.46
CA PRO A 26 -19.45 -61.75 28.20
C PRO A 26 -19.59 -60.49 27.34
N PRO A 27 -19.98 -59.34 27.92
CA PRO A 27 -20.24 -58.12 27.19
C PRO A 27 -18.95 -57.61 26.51
N LEU A 28 -19.06 -57.19 25.25
CA LEU A 28 -17.91 -56.70 24.51
C LEU A 28 -17.41 -55.36 25.07
N PRO A 29 -16.09 -55.15 25.18
CA PRO A 29 -15.53 -53.85 25.51
C PRO A 29 -15.80 -52.83 24.40
N VAL A 30 -16.26 -51.64 24.76
CA VAL A 30 -16.51 -50.53 23.83
C VAL A 30 -16.04 -49.19 24.41
N THR A 31 -15.72 -48.23 23.53
CA THR A 31 -15.40 -46.85 23.90
C THR A 31 -16.60 -45.94 23.57
N LEU A 32 -16.97 -45.06 24.50
CA LEU A 32 -18.12 -44.17 24.35
C LEU A 32 -17.71 -42.71 24.10
N LEU A 33 -18.49 -42.01 23.27
CA LEU A 33 -18.48 -40.55 23.11
C LEU A 33 -19.84 -40.01 23.55
N THR A 34 -19.86 -38.85 24.20
CA THR A 34 -21.11 -38.13 24.46
C THR A 34 -21.33 -37.11 23.35
N LEU A 35 -22.44 -37.25 22.63
CA LEU A 35 -22.88 -36.32 21.61
C LEU A 35 -23.36 -35.04 22.28
N ASN A 36 -22.64 -33.95 22.04
CA ASN A 36 -23.11 -32.60 22.30
C ASN A 36 -23.14 -31.85 20.97
N LYS A 37 -24.07 -30.90 20.81
CA LYS A 37 -24.04 -30.01 19.64
C LYS A 37 -22.80 -29.13 19.67
N ALA A 38 -22.00 -29.20 18.62
CA ALA A 38 -20.76 -28.45 18.48
C ALA A 38 -20.71 -27.74 17.11
N ILE A 39 -19.87 -26.71 17.01
CA ILE A 39 -19.42 -26.18 15.73
C ILE A 39 -18.00 -26.71 15.55
N PRO A 40 -17.72 -27.54 14.53
CA PRO A 40 -16.39 -28.09 14.32
C PRO A 40 -15.45 -26.96 13.89
N ALA A 41 -14.20 -27.04 14.32
CA ALA A 41 -13.16 -26.06 13.95
C ALA A 41 -12.62 -26.29 12.52
N THR A 42 -13.50 -26.56 11.54
CA THR A 42 -13.15 -26.66 10.12
C THR A 42 -12.90 -25.25 9.56
N SER A 43 -11.75 -24.68 9.90
CA SER A 43 -11.24 -23.45 9.30
C SER A 43 -10.73 -23.75 7.89
N TYR A 44 -11.63 -23.67 6.91
CA TYR A 44 -11.22 -23.59 5.51
C TYR A 44 -10.30 -22.39 5.35
N SER A 45 -9.01 -22.62 5.19
CA SER A 45 -8.03 -21.55 4.99
C SER A 45 -7.54 -21.52 3.53
N GLY A 46 -7.21 -20.33 3.05
CA GLY A 46 -6.63 -20.11 1.73
C GLY A 46 -5.34 -19.32 1.82
N SER A 47 -4.27 -19.81 1.19
CA SER A 47 -3.03 -19.04 1.06
C SER A 47 -3.23 -17.92 0.03
N GLY A 48 -2.95 -16.68 0.45
CA GLY A 48 -2.97 -15.49 -0.41
C GLY A 48 -1.58 -14.90 -0.57
N SER A 49 -1.31 -14.33 -1.74
CA SER A 49 -0.11 -13.55 -2.02
C SER A 49 -0.42 -12.06 -1.88
N VAL A 50 0.42 -11.36 -1.12
CA VAL A 50 0.38 -9.91 -0.96
C VAL A 50 0.94 -9.23 -2.20
N LYS A 51 0.28 -8.16 -2.64
CA LYS A 51 0.63 -7.33 -3.78
C LYS A 51 0.35 -5.86 -3.45
N SER A 52 0.99 -4.94 -4.16
CA SER A 52 0.56 -3.55 -4.14
C SER A 52 -0.86 -3.41 -4.72
N TRP A 53 -1.64 -2.48 -4.18
CA TRP A 53 -2.95 -2.12 -4.76
C TRP A 53 -2.82 -1.41 -6.11
N LYS A 54 -1.82 -0.54 -6.24
CA LYS A 54 -1.50 0.21 -7.45
C LYS A 54 0.02 0.37 -7.57
N THR A 55 0.52 0.07 -8.76
CA THR A 55 1.91 0.30 -9.16
C THR A 55 1.91 1.27 -10.33
N GLU A 56 2.78 2.26 -10.30
CA GLU A 56 2.91 3.30 -11.31
C GLU A 56 4.39 3.50 -11.66
N GLN A 57 4.72 3.50 -12.95
CA GLN A 57 6.05 3.88 -13.42
C GLN A 57 6.01 5.37 -13.76
N ILE A 58 6.71 6.17 -12.97
CA ILE A 58 6.66 7.63 -13.05
C ILE A 58 7.88 8.12 -13.85
N GLY A 59 7.67 9.09 -14.74
CA GLY A 59 8.71 9.70 -15.58
C GLY A 59 8.35 11.15 -15.91
N PHE A 60 9.34 11.95 -16.30
CA PHE A 60 9.14 13.38 -16.58
C PHE A 60 8.32 13.62 -17.85
N GLU A 61 7.43 14.62 -17.85
CA GLU A 61 6.75 15.09 -19.07
C GLU A 61 7.73 15.77 -20.06
N VAL A 62 8.90 16.18 -19.58
CA VAL A 62 9.90 16.95 -20.34
C VAL A 62 11.29 16.30 -20.25
N SER A 63 12.17 16.52 -21.24
CA SER A 63 13.51 15.90 -21.24
C SER A 63 14.51 16.65 -20.37
N GLY A 64 15.55 16.01 -19.87
CA GLY A 64 16.55 16.69 -19.04
C GLY A 64 17.70 15.82 -18.56
N ARG A 65 18.66 16.43 -17.89
CA ARG A 65 19.65 15.72 -17.09
C ARG A 65 19.10 15.58 -15.67
N ILE A 66 19.07 14.37 -15.13
CA ILE A 66 18.70 14.14 -13.72
C ILE A 66 19.72 14.85 -12.84
N GLU A 67 19.25 15.73 -11.96
CA GLU A 67 20.06 16.35 -10.92
C GLU A 67 20.13 15.42 -9.70
N TRP A 68 18.97 14.97 -9.21
CA TRP A 68 18.83 14.01 -8.10
C TRP A 68 17.56 13.16 -8.25
N VAL A 69 17.52 12.02 -7.56
CA VAL A 69 16.37 11.08 -7.50
C VAL A 69 16.36 10.37 -6.15
N LEU A 70 15.19 10.20 -5.53
CA LEU A 70 15.05 9.47 -4.26
C LEU A 70 15.36 7.98 -4.43
N GLU A 71 16.02 7.40 -3.42
CA GLU A 71 16.36 5.98 -3.36
C GLU A 71 15.13 5.06 -3.23
N PRO A 72 15.24 3.78 -3.66
CA PRO A 72 14.26 2.74 -3.33
C PRO A 72 14.05 2.60 -1.81
N GLY A 73 12.86 2.14 -1.42
CA GLY A 73 12.46 1.96 -0.04
C GLY A 73 12.01 3.22 0.70
N LYS A 74 12.19 4.42 0.13
CA LYS A 74 11.63 5.65 0.72
C LYS A 74 10.12 5.71 0.53
N ASP A 75 9.42 5.99 1.64
CA ASP A 75 8.00 6.34 1.63
C ASP A 75 7.81 7.80 1.20
N ILE A 76 6.75 8.05 0.43
CA ILE A 76 6.45 9.34 -0.16
C ILE A 76 4.96 9.66 -0.02
N ASP A 77 4.65 10.95 0.08
CA ASP A 77 3.28 11.45 0.08
C ASP A 77 2.85 11.89 -1.31
N GLY A 78 1.62 11.55 -1.67
CA GLY A 78 1.02 11.94 -2.94
C GLY A 78 0.71 13.44 -3.00
N ARG A 79 0.86 14.03 -4.18
CA ARG A 79 0.43 15.41 -4.45
C ARG A 79 -1.10 15.45 -4.58
N VAL A 80 -1.78 16.15 -3.68
CA VAL A 80 -3.25 16.26 -3.68
C VAL A 80 -3.68 17.58 -4.30
N VAL A 81 -4.56 17.50 -5.28
CA VAL A 81 -5.07 18.64 -6.05
C VAL A 81 -6.60 18.58 -6.04
N ASP A 82 -7.24 19.73 -5.81
CA ASP A 82 -8.69 19.92 -5.89
C ASP A 82 -9.18 19.75 -7.35
N PRO A 83 -10.46 19.42 -7.63
CA PRO A 83 -10.97 19.31 -9.00
C PRO A 83 -10.79 20.59 -9.84
N ASP A 84 -10.71 21.75 -9.20
CA ASP A 84 -10.41 23.05 -9.82
C ASP A 84 -8.90 23.27 -10.11
N GLY A 85 -8.05 22.26 -9.89
CA GLY A 85 -6.61 22.32 -10.13
C GLY A 85 -5.79 23.00 -9.03
N LYS A 86 -6.41 23.37 -7.90
CA LYS A 86 -5.73 24.00 -6.76
C LYS A 86 -4.96 22.96 -5.95
N LEU A 87 -3.68 23.24 -5.69
CA LEU A 87 -2.83 22.42 -4.83
C LEU A 87 -3.34 22.45 -3.37
N LEU A 88 -3.63 21.27 -2.80
CA LEU A 88 -4.05 21.10 -1.40
C LEU A 88 -2.90 20.53 -0.56
N GLN A 89 -2.13 19.58 -1.12
CA GLN A 89 -0.92 19.02 -0.51
C GLN A 89 0.19 18.98 -1.58
N PRO A 90 1.40 19.49 -1.32
CA PRO A 90 2.46 19.57 -2.32
C PRO A 90 2.95 18.18 -2.78
N GLY A 91 2.82 17.16 -1.94
CA GLY A 91 3.44 15.85 -2.13
C GLY A 91 4.95 15.89 -1.90
N THR A 92 5.58 14.72 -1.88
CA THR A 92 7.03 14.60 -1.81
C THR A 92 7.62 14.72 -3.22
N PRO A 93 8.63 15.58 -3.46
CA PRO A 93 9.35 15.58 -4.73
C PRO A 93 10.22 14.32 -4.80
N LEU A 94 10.16 13.60 -5.93
CA LEU A 94 10.75 12.27 -6.09
C LEU A 94 12.06 12.30 -6.88
N ALA A 95 12.17 13.23 -7.82
CA ALA A 95 13.33 13.43 -8.68
C ALA A 95 13.26 14.82 -9.29
N GLN A 96 14.40 15.36 -9.70
CA GLN A 96 14.48 16.65 -10.39
C GLN A 96 15.42 16.55 -11.58
N ILE A 97 15.09 17.23 -12.66
CA ILE A 97 16.02 17.54 -13.75
C ILE A 97 16.54 18.97 -13.65
N ASP A 98 17.71 19.21 -14.22
CA ASP A 98 18.30 20.54 -14.43
C ASP A 98 17.26 21.54 -14.99
N SER A 99 16.83 22.46 -14.11
CA SER A 99 15.78 23.45 -14.36
C SER A 99 16.29 24.70 -15.08
N ALA A 100 17.60 24.94 -15.13
CA ALA A 100 18.17 26.21 -15.59
C ALA A 100 17.75 26.58 -17.03
N ARG A 101 17.65 25.57 -17.91
CA ARG A 101 17.19 25.78 -19.29
C ARG A 101 15.71 26.22 -19.39
N TYR A 102 14.89 25.82 -18.43
CA TYR A 102 13.46 26.12 -18.36
C TYR A 102 13.21 27.46 -17.68
N GLU A 103 13.99 27.81 -16.65
CA GLU A 103 14.00 29.14 -16.04
C GLU A 103 14.31 30.22 -17.09
N ILE A 104 15.36 30.00 -17.90
CA ILE A 104 15.71 30.89 -19.02
C ILE A 104 14.59 30.97 -20.07
N ALA A 105 13.86 29.86 -20.32
CA ALA A 105 12.73 29.85 -21.24
C ALA A 105 11.52 30.65 -20.70
N VAL A 106 11.25 30.58 -19.40
CA VAL A 106 10.25 31.41 -18.73
C VAL A 106 10.65 32.89 -18.80
N GLU A 107 11.88 33.25 -18.42
CA GLU A 107 12.37 34.64 -18.49
C GLU A 107 12.25 35.21 -19.91
N SER A 108 12.62 34.43 -20.93
CA SER A 108 12.45 34.81 -22.34
C SER A 108 10.98 35.01 -22.73
N ALA A 109 10.08 34.15 -22.28
CA ALA A 109 8.64 34.28 -22.54
C ALA A 109 8.03 35.51 -21.83
N GLU A 110 8.47 35.83 -20.60
CA GLU A 110 8.07 37.03 -19.86
C GLU A 110 8.53 38.30 -20.57
N ALA A 111 9.79 38.37 -21.01
CA ALA A 111 10.31 39.49 -21.77
C ALA A 111 9.54 39.70 -23.10
N ASN A 112 9.22 38.62 -23.83
CA ASN A 112 8.43 38.68 -25.06
C ASN A 112 7.00 39.18 -24.80
N LEU A 113 6.37 38.78 -23.69
CA LEU A 113 5.07 39.28 -23.27
C LEU A 113 5.11 40.78 -22.95
N GLU A 114 6.17 41.25 -22.30
CA GLU A 114 6.32 42.66 -21.96
C GLU A 114 6.51 43.54 -23.21
N VAL A 115 7.34 43.10 -24.16
CA VAL A 115 7.47 43.77 -25.48
C VAL A 115 6.13 43.85 -26.21
N ALA A 116 5.30 42.80 -26.15
CA ALA A 116 3.96 42.80 -26.76
C ALA A 116 2.99 43.79 -26.07
N LYS A 117 3.05 43.93 -24.74
CA LYS A 117 2.27 44.92 -23.99
C LYS A 117 2.67 46.35 -24.34
N LEU A 118 3.97 46.67 -24.30
CA LEU A 118 4.50 47.99 -24.64
C LEU A 118 4.15 48.39 -26.08
N ARG A 119 4.17 47.42 -27.03
CA ARG A 119 3.71 47.65 -28.40
C ARG A 119 2.23 48.01 -28.46
N LYS A 120 1.36 47.30 -27.72
CA LYS A 120 -0.07 47.61 -27.62
C LYS A 120 -0.30 48.99 -27.02
N GLU A 121 0.42 49.35 -25.96
CA GLU A 121 0.34 50.65 -25.30
C GLU A 121 0.67 51.79 -26.27
N GLY A 122 1.77 51.69 -27.03
CA GLY A 122 2.12 52.68 -28.05
C GLY A 122 1.05 52.86 -29.14
N ILE A 123 0.37 51.78 -29.53
CA ILE A 123 -0.77 51.83 -30.48
C ILE A 123 -2.00 52.49 -29.82
N GLU A 124 -2.29 52.19 -28.54
CA GLU A 124 -3.39 52.82 -27.81
C GLU A 124 -3.18 54.33 -27.62
N ILE A 125 -1.97 54.77 -27.30
CA ILE A 125 -1.63 56.20 -27.19
C ILE A 125 -1.89 56.90 -28.53
N ARG A 126 -1.41 56.31 -29.65
CA ARG A 126 -1.65 56.88 -30.99
C ARG A 126 -3.14 56.98 -31.32
N LEU A 127 -3.94 55.96 -30.97
CA LEU A 127 -5.38 55.91 -31.25
C LEU A 127 -6.19 56.86 -30.35
N LYS A 128 -5.80 57.04 -29.08
CA LYS A 128 -6.54 57.84 -28.09
C LYS A 128 -6.13 59.31 -28.06
N GLU A 129 -4.89 59.64 -28.41
CA GLU A 129 -4.34 61.00 -28.24
C GLU A 129 -3.95 61.65 -29.56
N ALA A 130 -3.12 60.99 -30.37
CA ALA A 130 -2.57 61.58 -31.59
C ALA A 130 -3.63 61.70 -32.71
N LEU A 131 -4.27 60.60 -33.08
CA LEU A 131 -5.24 60.55 -34.19
C LEU A 131 -6.47 61.47 -33.97
N PRO A 132 -7.09 61.55 -32.78
CA PRO A 132 -8.18 62.49 -32.54
C PRO A 132 -7.74 63.95 -32.71
N SER A 133 -6.53 64.29 -32.25
CA SER A 133 -5.95 65.63 -32.40
C SER A 133 -5.71 66.00 -33.88
N GLU A 134 -5.18 65.05 -34.67
CA GLU A 134 -5.00 65.21 -36.12
C GLU A 134 -6.34 65.34 -36.87
N LEU A 135 -7.33 64.51 -36.51
CA LEU A 135 -8.67 64.54 -37.09
C LEU A 135 -9.40 65.85 -36.80
N ASP A 136 -9.33 66.36 -35.57
CA ASP A 136 -10.00 67.62 -35.21
C ASP A 136 -9.32 68.85 -35.85
N ALA A 137 -7.99 68.84 -35.99
CA ALA A 137 -7.28 69.85 -36.77
C ALA A 137 -7.72 69.85 -38.25
N GLU A 138 -7.79 68.69 -38.91
CA GLU A 138 -8.19 68.64 -40.32
C GLU A 138 -9.70 68.85 -40.54
N ARG A 139 -10.56 68.49 -39.57
CA ARG A 139 -11.97 68.90 -39.53
C ARG A 139 -12.12 70.41 -39.49
N ALA A 140 -11.30 71.11 -38.68
CA ALA A 140 -11.28 72.57 -38.64
C ALA A 140 -10.80 73.19 -39.96
N ASN A 141 -9.73 72.65 -40.56
CA ASN A 141 -9.23 73.07 -41.87
C ASN A 141 -10.28 72.88 -42.99
N LEU A 142 -10.96 71.74 -43.01
CA LEU A 142 -12.04 71.45 -43.96
C LEU A 142 -13.24 72.39 -43.77
N LYS A 143 -13.59 72.71 -42.52
CA LYS A 143 -14.66 73.67 -42.21
C LYS A 143 -14.32 75.07 -42.74
N LEU A 144 -13.08 75.53 -42.54
CA LEU A 144 -12.61 76.81 -43.07
C LEU A 144 -12.62 76.82 -44.61
N ALA A 145 -12.11 75.76 -45.25
CA ALA A 145 -12.12 75.64 -46.71
C ALA A 145 -13.54 75.66 -47.30
N LYS A 146 -14.51 75.00 -46.65
CA LYS A 146 -15.93 75.03 -47.06
C LYS A 146 -16.53 76.43 -46.93
N LEU A 147 -16.29 77.13 -45.81
CA LEU A 147 -16.80 78.49 -45.61
C LEU A 147 -16.26 79.48 -46.66
N GLU A 148 -15.00 79.36 -47.05
CA GLU A 148 -14.42 80.23 -48.09
C GLU A 148 -14.89 79.83 -49.50
N PHE A 149 -15.09 78.54 -49.77
CA PHE A 149 -15.75 78.08 -51.01
C PHE A 149 -17.19 78.62 -51.11
N ASP A 150 -18.01 78.50 -50.07
CA ASP A 150 -19.38 79.03 -50.02
C ASP A 150 -19.42 80.57 -50.25
N ARG A 151 -18.34 81.27 -49.87
CA ARG A 151 -18.18 82.71 -50.07
C ARG A 151 -17.82 83.04 -51.52
N ILE A 152 -16.86 82.34 -52.09
CA ILE A 152 -16.41 82.52 -53.48
C ILE A 152 -17.51 82.08 -54.46
N GLU A 153 -18.26 81.02 -54.17
CA GLU A 153 -19.42 80.59 -54.96
C GLU A 153 -20.47 81.70 -55.07
N LYS A 154 -20.83 82.35 -53.96
CA LYS A 154 -21.77 83.49 -53.96
C LYS A 154 -21.25 84.69 -54.73
N LEU A 155 -19.96 84.99 -54.64
CA LEU A 155 -19.32 86.06 -55.42
C LEU A 155 -19.28 85.71 -56.93
N HIS A 156 -19.02 84.46 -57.27
CA HIS A 156 -19.00 83.98 -58.66
C HIS A 156 -20.40 84.06 -59.29
N GLN A 157 -21.46 83.65 -58.55
CA GLN A 157 -22.86 83.83 -58.97
C GLN A 157 -23.25 85.30 -59.21
N GLN A 158 -22.55 86.23 -58.55
CA GLN A 158 -22.72 87.69 -58.73
C GLN A 158 -21.80 88.28 -59.81
N ASN A 159 -21.08 87.45 -60.58
CA ASN A 159 -20.02 87.85 -61.52
C ASN A 159 -18.88 88.68 -60.88
N ALA A 160 -18.68 88.56 -59.57
CA ALA A 160 -17.69 89.30 -58.78
C ALA A 160 -16.41 88.51 -58.47
N ALA A 161 -16.34 87.22 -58.85
CA ALA A 161 -15.17 86.36 -58.71
C ALA A 161 -14.90 85.58 -60.01
N SER A 162 -13.62 85.36 -60.33
CA SER A 162 -13.18 84.66 -61.53
C SER A 162 -13.39 83.14 -61.45
N LEU A 163 -13.48 82.49 -62.62
CA LEU A 163 -13.55 81.03 -62.70
C LEU A 163 -12.34 80.35 -62.05
N SER A 164 -11.15 80.96 -62.16
CA SER A 164 -9.91 80.47 -61.55
C SER A 164 -10.00 80.43 -60.02
N GLU A 165 -10.55 81.46 -59.39
CA GLU A 165 -10.73 81.52 -57.93
C GLU A 165 -11.76 80.49 -57.45
N PHE A 166 -12.85 80.30 -58.20
CA PHE A 166 -13.85 79.28 -57.92
C PHE A 166 -13.27 77.86 -57.99
N ASP A 167 -12.56 77.52 -59.07
CA ASP A 167 -11.92 76.21 -59.23
C ASP A 167 -10.82 75.96 -58.19
N GLN A 168 -10.04 76.99 -57.81
CA GLN A 168 -9.07 76.90 -56.72
C GLN A 168 -9.73 76.57 -55.37
N ALA A 169 -10.81 77.27 -55.02
CA ALA A 169 -11.54 77.01 -53.78
C ALA A 169 -12.19 75.62 -53.77
N ARG A 170 -12.76 75.18 -54.91
CA ARG A 170 -13.30 73.83 -55.09
C ARG A 170 -12.24 72.75 -54.89
N ASN A 171 -11.09 72.91 -55.52
CA ASN A 171 -9.95 71.99 -55.42
C ASN A 171 -9.41 71.93 -53.98
N LEU A 172 -9.39 73.06 -53.25
CA LEU A 172 -9.00 73.09 -51.85
C LEU A 172 -9.96 72.28 -50.95
N VAL A 173 -11.28 72.44 -51.12
CA VAL A 173 -12.27 71.62 -50.40
C VAL A 173 -12.11 70.14 -50.71
N GLN A 174 -11.91 69.78 -51.97
CA GLN A 174 -11.70 68.38 -52.38
C GLN A 174 -10.40 67.80 -51.78
N ALA A 175 -9.31 68.57 -51.76
CA ALA A 175 -8.06 68.17 -51.14
C ALA A 175 -8.21 67.95 -49.64
N ARG A 176 -8.85 68.88 -48.91
CA ARG A 176 -9.11 68.74 -47.46
C ARG A 176 -10.05 67.58 -47.14
N GLN A 177 -11.04 67.31 -47.98
CA GLN A 177 -11.93 66.15 -47.83
C GLN A 177 -11.17 64.84 -48.05
N ALA A 178 -10.23 64.79 -49.00
CA ALA A 178 -9.35 63.64 -49.20
C ALA A 178 -8.40 63.42 -48.01
N SER A 179 -7.77 64.48 -47.49
CA SER A 179 -6.94 64.42 -46.28
C SER A 179 -7.69 63.85 -45.08
N LEU A 180 -8.89 64.37 -44.79
CA LEU A 180 -9.73 63.86 -43.70
C LEU A 180 -10.10 62.38 -43.90
N SER A 181 -10.43 61.99 -45.13
CA SER A 181 -10.77 60.59 -45.46
C SER A 181 -9.56 59.66 -45.29
N SER A 182 -8.34 60.16 -45.55
CA SER A 182 -7.08 59.45 -45.32
C SER A 182 -6.81 59.24 -43.82
N LEU A 183 -6.99 60.27 -43.00
CA LEU A 183 -6.88 60.16 -41.54
C LEU A 183 -7.90 59.17 -40.96
N GLN A 184 -9.15 59.19 -41.43
CA GLN A 184 -10.17 58.20 -41.05
C GLN A 184 -9.84 56.76 -41.49
N ALA A 185 -9.11 56.59 -42.58
CA ALA A 185 -8.58 55.28 -42.97
C ALA A 185 -7.42 54.86 -42.05
N SER A 186 -6.54 55.79 -41.67
CA SER A 186 -5.45 55.53 -40.72
C SER A 186 -5.95 55.22 -39.31
N GLU A 187 -7.06 55.83 -38.87
CA GLU A 187 -7.77 55.50 -37.62
C GLU A 187 -8.23 54.04 -37.63
N LYS A 188 -8.99 53.63 -38.65
CA LYS A 188 -9.44 52.23 -38.81
C LYS A 188 -8.30 51.23 -38.95
N GLN A 189 -7.20 51.62 -39.61
CA GLN A 189 -5.99 50.80 -39.67
C GLN A 189 -5.39 50.63 -38.26
N THR A 190 -5.30 51.70 -37.47
CA THR A 190 -4.76 51.66 -36.11
C THR A 190 -5.65 50.85 -35.17
N GLU A 191 -6.98 50.85 -35.36
CA GLU A 191 -7.90 49.93 -34.66
C GLU A 191 -7.62 48.45 -34.99
N ALA A 192 -7.37 48.13 -36.26
CA ALA A 192 -7.02 46.77 -36.68
C ALA A 192 -5.62 46.33 -36.18
N GLU A 193 -4.66 47.27 -36.14
CA GLU A 193 -3.35 47.07 -35.52
C GLU A 193 -3.48 46.84 -34.01
N LEU A 194 -4.38 47.55 -33.30
CA LEU A 194 -4.65 47.35 -31.88
C LEU A 194 -5.26 45.96 -31.61
N GLN A 195 -6.20 45.51 -32.44
CA GLN A 195 -6.76 44.15 -32.35
C GLN A 195 -5.67 43.07 -32.59
N SER A 196 -4.75 43.35 -33.52
CA SER A 196 -3.62 42.47 -33.82
C SER A 196 -2.63 42.39 -32.66
N ALA A 197 -2.28 43.53 -32.04
CA ALA A 197 -1.43 43.58 -30.86
C ALA A 197 -2.08 42.89 -29.64
N ALA A 198 -3.40 43.02 -29.47
CA ALA A 198 -4.14 42.28 -28.44
C ALA A 198 -4.11 40.75 -28.69
N ALA A 199 -4.07 40.29 -29.94
CA ALA A 199 -3.86 38.88 -30.27
C ALA A 199 -2.40 38.43 -30.06
N GLU A 200 -1.42 39.30 -30.30
CA GLU A 200 0.00 39.06 -29.98
C GLU A 200 0.21 38.82 -28.48
N ILE A 201 -0.38 39.66 -27.61
CA ILE A 201 -0.35 39.47 -26.16
C ILE A 201 -0.91 38.10 -25.77
N ARG A 202 -2.09 37.71 -26.27
CA ARG A 202 -2.67 36.38 -25.96
C ARG A 202 -1.79 35.20 -26.38
N ARG A 203 -1.01 35.35 -27.46
CA ARG A 203 -0.02 34.34 -27.88
C ARG A 203 1.19 34.31 -26.94
N ALA A 204 1.71 35.48 -26.54
CA ALA A 204 2.83 35.56 -25.60
C ALA A 204 2.46 35.06 -24.20
N GLU A 205 1.25 35.36 -23.72
CA GLU A 205 0.70 34.80 -22.48
C GLU A 205 0.56 33.27 -22.53
N GLN A 206 0.18 32.70 -23.68
CA GLN A 206 0.13 31.26 -23.86
C GLN A 206 1.52 30.65 -23.83
N ALA A 207 2.48 31.20 -24.58
CA ALA A 207 3.87 30.75 -24.57
C ALA A 207 4.50 30.81 -23.16
N LEU A 208 4.14 31.84 -22.37
CA LEU A 208 4.55 31.94 -20.97
C LEU A 208 3.91 30.86 -20.08
N ARG A 209 2.62 30.56 -20.26
CA ARG A 209 1.96 29.45 -19.55
C ARG A 209 2.61 28.11 -19.88
N ASP A 210 2.92 27.87 -21.15
CA ASP A 210 3.55 26.64 -21.61
C ASP A 210 4.98 26.51 -21.04
N ALA A 211 5.80 27.57 -21.11
CA ALA A 211 7.14 27.59 -20.52
C ALA A 211 7.14 27.39 -19.00
N ARG A 212 6.18 27.99 -18.27
CA ARG A 212 6.02 27.79 -16.82
C ARG A 212 5.59 26.36 -16.48
N ARG A 213 4.70 25.76 -17.28
CA ARG A 213 4.31 24.36 -17.11
C ARG A 213 5.50 23.42 -17.35
N ASP A 214 6.30 23.68 -18.39
CA ASP A 214 7.52 22.92 -18.65
C ASP A 214 8.54 23.04 -17.50
N LEU A 215 8.62 24.22 -16.85
CA LEU A 215 9.40 24.42 -15.63
C LEU A 215 8.82 23.66 -14.43
N ASP A 216 7.52 23.71 -14.16
CA ASP A 216 6.87 22.93 -13.10
C ASP A 216 7.10 21.41 -13.30
N ASN A 217 7.09 20.96 -14.55
CA ASN A 217 7.37 19.59 -14.97
C ASN A 217 8.84 19.15 -14.83
N THR A 218 9.75 20.02 -14.38
CA THR A 218 11.14 19.65 -14.05
C THR A 218 11.27 18.88 -12.74
N THR A 219 10.26 18.93 -11.88
CA THR A 219 10.22 18.22 -10.59
C THR A 219 9.13 17.14 -10.63
N LEU A 220 9.53 15.90 -10.34
CA LEU A 220 8.65 14.75 -10.33
C LEU A 220 7.96 14.62 -8.96
N TYR A 221 6.66 14.34 -8.95
CA TYR A 221 5.87 14.12 -7.73
C TYR A 221 5.12 12.80 -7.79
N GLY A 222 4.81 12.21 -6.63
CA GLY A 222 3.97 11.00 -6.55
C GLY A 222 2.48 11.30 -6.75
N SER A 223 1.79 10.47 -7.52
CA SER A 223 0.33 10.55 -7.72
C SER A 223 -0.49 10.15 -6.48
N TYR A 224 0.12 9.42 -5.55
CA TYR A 224 -0.52 8.89 -4.33
C TYR A 224 0.54 8.56 -3.28
N GLN A 225 0.13 8.40 -2.01
CA GLN A 225 1.02 7.96 -0.94
C GLN A 225 1.45 6.49 -1.16
N GLY A 226 2.74 6.21 -1.02
CA GLY A 226 3.30 4.89 -1.27
C GLY A 226 4.80 4.83 -1.02
N GLN A 227 5.45 3.78 -1.52
CA GLN A 227 6.88 3.54 -1.38
C GLN A 227 7.54 3.35 -2.75
N ILE A 228 8.75 3.89 -2.92
CA ILE A 228 9.53 3.69 -4.14
C ILE A 228 10.04 2.25 -4.15
N SER A 229 9.64 1.46 -5.14
CA SER A 229 10.03 0.05 -5.27
C SER A 229 11.32 -0.15 -6.08
N GLU A 230 11.59 0.73 -7.04
CA GLU A 230 12.70 0.60 -7.97
C GLU A 230 13.03 1.98 -8.56
N VAL A 231 14.31 2.24 -8.81
CA VAL A 231 14.81 3.45 -9.47
C VAL A 231 15.59 3.00 -10.71
N MET A 232 15.20 3.51 -11.87
CA MET A 232 15.68 3.06 -13.19
C MET A 232 16.73 4.00 -13.81
N VAL A 233 17.01 5.13 -13.15
CA VAL A 233 17.95 6.16 -13.63
C VAL A 233 18.89 6.58 -12.51
N VAL A 234 20.05 7.12 -12.87
CA VAL A 234 21.03 7.66 -11.91
C VAL A 234 21.22 9.16 -12.08
N PRO A 235 21.58 9.90 -11.02
CA PRO A 235 22.00 11.30 -11.11
C PRO A 235 23.05 11.53 -12.20
N GLY A 236 22.93 12.63 -12.93
CA GLY A 236 23.77 12.96 -14.08
C GLY A 236 23.39 12.29 -15.41
N SER A 237 22.52 11.26 -15.41
CA SER A 237 21.99 10.66 -16.64
C SER A 237 21.02 11.60 -17.38
N VAL A 238 20.83 11.38 -18.69
CA VAL A 238 19.90 12.18 -19.51
C VAL A 238 18.67 11.34 -19.84
N VAL A 239 17.49 11.86 -19.52
CA VAL A 239 16.19 11.23 -19.74
C VAL A 239 15.39 11.95 -20.83
N SER A 240 14.60 11.18 -21.56
CA SER A 240 13.62 11.71 -22.51
C SER A 240 12.24 11.83 -21.85
N ALA A 241 11.39 12.71 -22.39
CA ALA A 241 10.00 12.80 -21.96
C ALA A 241 9.30 11.43 -22.04
N GLY A 242 8.58 11.06 -20.98
CA GLY A 242 7.90 9.76 -20.85
C GLY A 242 8.80 8.56 -20.58
N SER A 243 10.12 8.72 -20.45
CA SER A 243 11.00 7.62 -19.99
C SER A 243 10.76 7.34 -18.50
N PRO A 244 10.56 6.08 -18.08
CA PRO A 244 10.31 5.75 -16.69
C PRO A 244 11.58 5.98 -15.85
N VAL A 245 11.42 6.69 -14.73
CA VAL A 245 12.49 7.12 -13.81
C VAL A 245 12.51 6.24 -12.57
N LEU A 246 11.33 5.95 -12.03
CA LEU A 246 11.14 5.11 -10.84
C LEU A 246 9.78 4.40 -10.87
N THR A 247 9.65 3.37 -10.05
CA THR A 247 8.40 2.62 -9.85
C THR A 247 7.85 2.93 -8.45
N LEU A 248 6.70 3.59 -8.36
CA LEU A 248 5.96 3.86 -7.13
C LEU A 248 4.95 2.74 -6.87
N GLN A 249 4.86 2.26 -5.62
CA GLN A 249 3.88 1.25 -5.21
C GLN A 249 3.05 1.74 -4.02
N MET A 250 1.73 1.57 -4.10
CA MET A 250 0.83 1.85 -2.98
C MET A 250 0.97 0.75 -1.94
N THR A 251 1.41 1.12 -0.74
CA THR A 251 1.62 0.22 0.41
C THR A 251 0.39 0.12 1.31
N ASN A 252 -0.45 1.16 1.36
CA ASN A 252 -1.70 1.19 2.10
C ASN A 252 -2.86 1.79 1.25
N PRO A 253 -3.99 1.09 1.06
CA PRO A 253 -4.25 -0.30 1.43
C PRO A 253 -3.40 -1.27 0.61
N ILE A 254 -3.14 -2.45 1.18
CA ILE A 254 -2.44 -3.55 0.51
C ILE A 254 -3.46 -4.51 -0.12
N LYS A 255 -3.08 -5.13 -1.24
CA LYS A 255 -3.91 -6.09 -1.98
C LYS A 255 -3.49 -7.51 -1.64
N ILE A 256 -4.46 -8.38 -1.38
CA ILE A 256 -4.22 -9.82 -1.18
C ILE A 256 -4.95 -10.55 -2.30
N GLU A 257 -4.22 -11.37 -3.05
CA GLU A 257 -4.77 -12.20 -4.12
C GLU A 257 -4.66 -13.67 -3.75
N LEU A 258 -5.79 -14.38 -3.75
CA LEU A 258 -5.90 -15.79 -3.42
C LEU A 258 -6.78 -16.51 -4.43
N GLU A 259 -6.45 -17.77 -4.69
CA GLU A 259 -7.14 -18.61 -5.66
C GLU A 259 -8.18 -19.50 -4.99
N LEU A 260 -9.44 -19.39 -5.44
CA LEU A 260 -10.56 -20.15 -4.88
C LEU A 260 -11.01 -21.27 -5.82
N SER A 261 -11.42 -22.41 -5.27
CA SER A 261 -12.15 -23.43 -6.01
C SER A 261 -13.55 -22.93 -6.45
N SER A 262 -14.18 -23.60 -7.43
CA SER A 262 -15.53 -23.22 -7.87
C SER A 262 -16.59 -23.40 -6.76
N ARG A 263 -16.36 -24.26 -5.76
CA ARG A 263 -17.23 -24.42 -4.59
C ARG A 263 -17.09 -23.20 -3.67
N GLN A 264 -15.85 -22.82 -3.35
CA GLN A 264 -15.52 -21.68 -2.49
C GLN A 264 -15.97 -20.34 -3.11
N SER A 265 -15.77 -20.13 -4.41
CA SER A 265 -16.12 -18.86 -5.06
C SER A 265 -17.64 -18.60 -5.10
N ARG A 266 -18.48 -19.64 -5.01
CA ARG A 266 -19.96 -19.53 -4.96
C ARG A 266 -20.50 -19.09 -3.60
N VAL A 267 -19.84 -19.46 -2.50
CA VAL A 267 -20.27 -19.07 -1.14
C VAL A 267 -19.73 -17.69 -0.74
N MET A 268 -18.65 -17.24 -1.38
CA MET A 268 -18.04 -15.93 -1.12
C MET A 268 -18.85 -14.77 -1.70
N ARG A 269 -19.01 -13.71 -0.90
CA ARG A 269 -19.73 -12.48 -1.28
C ARG A 269 -18.78 -11.28 -1.23
N LYS A 270 -18.95 -10.35 -2.17
CA LYS A 270 -18.27 -9.03 -2.13
C LYS A 270 -18.62 -8.29 -0.84
N ARG A 271 -17.70 -7.47 -0.34
CA ARG A 271 -17.80 -6.70 0.92
C ARG A 271 -17.91 -7.55 2.20
N ARG A 272 -17.67 -8.87 2.14
CA ARG A 272 -17.44 -9.68 3.33
C ARG A 272 -16.07 -9.34 3.92
N HIS A 273 -15.98 -9.23 5.24
CA HIS A 273 -14.70 -9.19 5.96
C HIS A 273 -14.29 -10.63 6.32
N LEU A 274 -13.01 -10.94 6.14
CA LEU A 274 -12.41 -12.24 6.41
C LEU A 274 -11.12 -12.03 7.25
N PRO A 275 -10.87 -12.85 8.28
CA PRO A 275 -9.62 -12.80 9.01
C PRO A 275 -8.44 -13.15 8.10
N VAL A 276 -7.37 -12.35 8.18
CA VAL A 276 -6.09 -12.59 7.52
C VAL A 276 -5.03 -12.73 8.60
N SER A 277 -4.39 -13.89 8.65
CA SER A 277 -3.33 -14.23 9.60
C SER A 277 -1.97 -14.17 8.90
N PHE A 278 -1.00 -13.52 9.55
CA PHE A 278 0.37 -13.36 9.06
C PHE A 278 1.36 -13.23 10.23
N LEU A 279 2.66 -13.29 9.93
CA LEU A 279 3.72 -13.05 10.92
C LEU A 279 4.30 -11.65 10.72
N LEU A 280 4.55 -10.94 11.81
CA LEU A 280 5.32 -9.69 11.81
C LEU A 280 6.83 -9.98 11.70
N PRO A 281 7.68 -8.96 11.40
CA PRO A 281 9.13 -9.13 11.27
C PRO A 281 9.82 -9.76 12.50
N ASP A 282 9.29 -9.50 13.70
CA ASP A 282 9.74 -10.07 14.97
C ASP A 282 9.29 -11.54 15.20
N GLY A 283 8.52 -12.09 14.27
CA GLY A 283 7.94 -13.43 14.33
C GLY A 283 6.61 -13.52 15.09
N THR A 284 6.05 -12.41 15.59
CA THR A 284 4.78 -12.43 16.31
C THR A 284 3.59 -12.64 15.35
N PRO A 285 2.64 -13.54 15.68
CA PRO A 285 1.47 -13.77 14.85
C PRO A 285 0.46 -12.62 14.99
N ARG A 286 -0.01 -12.11 13.85
CA ARG A 286 -0.99 -11.03 13.75
C ARG A 286 -2.19 -11.49 12.93
N VAL A 287 -3.38 -11.11 13.39
CA VAL A 287 -4.64 -11.34 12.67
C VAL A 287 -5.32 -9.99 12.43
N GLN A 288 -5.71 -9.72 11.20
CA GLN A 288 -6.37 -8.48 10.80
C GLN A 288 -7.45 -8.76 9.75
N ASN A 289 -8.55 -7.99 9.77
CA ASN A 289 -9.66 -8.21 8.85
C ASN A 289 -9.41 -7.55 7.49
N GLY A 290 -9.25 -8.37 6.44
CA GLY A 290 -9.30 -7.92 5.05
C GLY A 290 -10.74 -7.96 4.52
N PHE A 291 -11.11 -7.08 3.58
CA PHE A 291 -12.42 -7.10 2.93
C PHE A 291 -12.34 -7.60 1.49
N VAL A 292 -13.33 -8.40 1.08
CA VAL A 292 -13.44 -8.92 -0.29
C VAL A 292 -13.85 -7.80 -1.25
N TYR A 293 -12.88 -7.27 -1.98
CA TYR A 293 -13.10 -6.23 -2.99
C TYR A 293 -13.76 -6.81 -4.26
N ARG A 294 -13.20 -7.90 -4.80
CA ARG A 294 -13.62 -8.50 -6.07
C ARG A 294 -13.36 -10.00 -6.07
N ILE A 295 -14.26 -10.76 -6.69
CA ILE A 295 -14.03 -12.14 -7.12
C ILE A 295 -14.06 -12.10 -8.66
N ALA A 296 -13.15 -12.79 -9.32
CA ALA A 296 -13.11 -12.87 -10.78
C ALA A 296 -14.39 -13.55 -11.32
N PRO A 297 -14.98 -13.04 -12.42
CA PRO A 297 -16.18 -13.65 -13.01
C PRO A 297 -15.89 -14.94 -13.79
N SER A 298 -14.63 -15.15 -14.17
CA SER A 298 -14.11 -16.31 -14.90
C SER A 298 -12.99 -16.96 -14.11
N ALA A 299 -12.89 -18.29 -14.17
CA ALA A 299 -11.72 -19.00 -13.68
C ALA A 299 -10.53 -18.82 -14.63
N ASP A 300 -9.31 -18.91 -14.09
CA ASP A 300 -8.11 -19.08 -14.92
C ASP A 300 -8.15 -20.46 -15.61
N PRO A 301 -7.90 -20.57 -16.93
CA PRO A 301 -8.01 -21.83 -17.65
C PRO A 301 -6.92 -22.85 -17.27
N THR A 302 -5.80 -22.40 -16.71
CA THR A 302 -4.63 -23.19 -16.34
C THR A 302 -4.83 -23.85 -14.98
N THR A 303 -5.20 -23.06 -13.97
CA THR A 303 -5.39 -23.54 -12.59
C THR A 303 -6.82 -23.99 -12.29
N ARG A 304 -7.80 -23.56 -13.11
CA ARG A 304 -9.26 -23.75 -12.90
C ARG A 304 -9.80 -23.13 -11.61
N THR A 305 -9.08 -22.15 -11.06
CA THR A 305 -9.45 -21.39 -9.86
C THR A 305 -9.99 -20.01 -10.20
N PHE A 306 -10.74 -19.42 -9.26
CA PHE A 306 -11.25 -18.06 -9.35
C PHE A 306 -10.43 -17.15 -8.43
N ALA A 307 -9.67 -16.22 -9.03
CA ALA A 307 -8.94 -15.22 -8.29
C ALA A 307 -9.89 -14.33 -7.45
N MET A 308 -9.75 -14.35 -6.14
CA MET A 308 -10.34 -13.38 -5.22
C MET A 308 -9.30 -12.32 -4.87
N THR A 309 -9.70 -11.05 -5.00
CA THR A 309 -8.93 -9.90 -4.56
C THR A 309 -9.55 -9.34 -3.29
N MET A 310 -8.79 -9.39 -2.20
CA MET A 310 -9.07 -8.71 -0.94
C MET A 310 -8.24 -7.44 -0.80
N LEU A 311 -8.74 -6.51 0.01
CA LEU A 311 -8.05 -5.30 0.42
C LEU A 311 -7.94 -5.28 1.94
N MET A 312 -6.79 -4.87 2.45
CA MET A 312 -6.55 -4.70 3.88
C MET A 312 -5.81 -3.38 4.12
N LEU A 313 -6.12 -2.69 5.22
CA LEU A 313 -5.32 -1.55 5.65
C LEU A 313 -3.95 -2.08 6.10
N ASN A 314 -2.90 -1.42 5.63
CA ASN A 314 -1.53 -1.73 6.02
C ASN A 314 -1.03 -0.63 6.95
N GLU A 315 -0.25 -1.01 7.94
CA GLU A 315 0.31 -0.11 8.95
C GLU A 315 1.81 -0.35 9.02
N LYS A 316 2.55 0.59 9.62
CA LYS A 316 3.97 0.38 9.87
C LYS A 316 4.19 -0.16 11.28
N PHE A 317 5.00 -1.20 11.34
CA PHE A 317 5.54 -1.79 12.55
C PHE A 317 6.93 -1.20 12.85
N GLN A 318 7.29 -1.12 14.12
CA GLN A 318 8.63 -0.77 14.59
C GLN A 318 9.08 -1.86 15.57
N ASP A 319 10.19 -2.55 15.26
CA ASP A 319 10.72 -3.66 16.06
C ASP A 319 11.02 -3.27 17.52
N THR A 320 11.30 -2.00 17.78
CA THR A 320 11.62 -1.49 19.12
C THR A 320 10.56 -0.47 19.54
N PRO A 321 9.71 -0.80 20.53
CA PRO A 321 8.86 0.20 21.17
C PRO A 321 9.75 1.21 21.90
N ILE A 322 9.83 2.44 21.39
CA ILE A 322 10.48 3.57 22.10
C ILE A 322 9.81 3.79 23.46
N GLU A 323 8.55 3.37 23.62
CA GLU A 323 7.84 3.31 24.91
C GLU A 323 8.52 2.43 25.98
N SER A 324 9.36 1.45 25.60
CA SER A 324 10.20 0.70 26.55
C SER A 324 11.42 1.48 27.03
N LEU A 325 11.78 2.57 26.34
CA LEU A 325 12.86 3.51 26.66
C LEU A 325 12.31 4.75 27.39
N THR A 326 11.14 4.67 28.02
CA THR A 326 10.33 5.78 28.58
C THR A 326 11.00 6.70 29.61
N ASN A 327 12.24 6.42 30.02
CA ASN A 327 13.04 7.26 30.92
C ASN A 327 14.45 7.60 30.37
N ALA A 328 14.77 7.19 29.15
CA ALA A 328 16.11 7.33 28.58
C ALA A 328 16.08 8.39 27.47
N SER A 329 16.67 9.55 27.76
CA SER A 329 16.92 10.61 26.79
C SER A 329 18.02 10.16 25.82
N VAL A 330 17.63 9.47 24.76
CA VAL A 330 18.55 8.78 23.83
C VAL A 330 18.38 9.34 22.42
N ALA A 331 19.50 9.62 21.74
CA ALA A 331 19.48 9.97 20.33
C ALA A 331 19.24 8.72 19.46
N THR A 332 18.60 8.90 18.32
CA THR A 332 18.34 7.85 17.33
C THR A 332 19.12 8.13 16.05
N SER A 333 19.49 7.10 15.30
CA SER A 333 20.02 7.26 13.94
C SER A 333 19.65 6.10 13.03
N GLU A 334 19.29 6.41 11.79
CA GLU A 334 18.99 5.44 10.73
C GLU A 334 20.25 4.92 10.02
N HIS A 335 21.37 5.63 10.12
CA HIS A 335 22.56 5.37 9.31
C HIS A 335 23.78 5.09 10.17
N LEU A 336 24.61 4.16 9.69
CA LEU A 336 25.83 3.72 10.36
C LEU A 336 26.90 3.50 9.30
N TRP A 337 28.02 4.19 9.42
CA TRP A 337 29.02 4.30 8.35
C TRP A 337 30.39 3.85 8.84
N PRO A 338 31.19 3.13 8.03
CA PRO A 338 32.59 2.85 8.38
C PRO A 338 33.46 4.10 8.23
N LEU A 339 34.44 4.30 9.12
CA LEU A 339 35.33 5.49 9.06
C LEU A 339 36.26 5.50 7.83
N LYS A 340 36.56 4.33 7.24
CA LYS A 340 37.41 4.20 6.03
C LYS A 340 36.58 3.86 4.78
N LEU A 341 35.72 4.79 4.38
CA LEU A 341 34.95 4.72 3.13
C LEU A 341 35.79 4.90 1.85
N ASN A 342 37.07 5.26 1.96
CA ASN A 342 37.97 5.51 0.83
C ASN A 342 38.06 4.34 -0.18
N ARG A 343 37.98 3.09 0.31
CA ARG A 343 37.90 1.89 -0.55
C ARG A 343 36.63 1.79 -1.39
N MET A 344 35.53 2.41 -0.96
CA MET A 344 34.26 2.44 -1.69
C MET A 344 34.17 3.61 -2.68
N MET A 345 34.79 4.75 -2.33
CA MET A 345 34.71 6.00 -3.10
C MET A 345 35.93 6.28 -4.01
N VAL A 346 36.87 5.34 -4.13
CA VAL A 346 38.08 5.46 -4.97
C VAL A 346 38.91 6.72 -4.62
N THR A 347 39.03 7.03 -3.33
CA THR A 347 39.90 8.10 -2.83
C THR A 347 41.23 7.54 -2.32
N ASP A 348 42.21 8.43 -2.12
CA ASP A 348 43.53 8.05 -1.60
C ASP A 348 43.41 7.28 -0.25
N PRO A 349 44.12 6.15 -0.05
CA PRO A 349 44.07 5.36 1.17
C PRO A 349 44.35 6.12 2.48
N GLY A 350 44.99 7.30 2.42
CA GLY A 350 45.21 8.16 3.59
C GLY A 350 44.01 9.03 3.99
N VAL A 351 42.99 9.17 3.14
CA VAL A 351 41.88 10.10 3.34
C VAL A 351 40.73 9.45 4.13
N MET A 352 40.37 10.05 5.27
CA MET A 352 39.14 9.72 6.00
C MET A 352 37.97 10.55 5.46
N LEU A 353 36.78 9.97 5.42
CA LEU A 353 35.57 10.57 4.85
C LEU A 353 34.41 10.41 5.84
N VAL A 354 33.68 11.48 6.11
CA VAL A 354 32.47 11.51 6.93
C VAL A 354 31.29 12.02 6.09
N GLU A 355 30.12 11.43 6.23
CA GLU A 355 28.87 11.95 5.67
C GLU A 355 28.56 13.32 6.31
N GLU A 356 28.24 14.34 5.51
CA GLU A 356 28.25 15.73 5.96
C GLU A 356 27.12 16.08 6.95
N GLN A 357 25.98 15.39 6.91
CA GLN A 357 24.88 15.54 7.88
C GLN A 357 25.17 14.86 9.23
N SER A 358 26.19 14.01 9.29
CA SER A 358 26.67 13.34 10.51
C SER A 358 27.62 14.22 11.34
N ILE A 359 28.08 15.35 10.78
CA ILE A 359 28.97 16.30 11.47
C ILE A 359 28.16 17.19 12.42
N SER A 360 28.36 16.99 13.73
CA SER A 360 27.83 17.88 14.77
C SER A 360 28.80 19.03 15.04
N ARG A 361 28.30 20.18 15.51
CA ARG A 361 29.10 21.38 15.78
C ARG A 361 28.68 22.03 17.10
N ASP A 362 29.66 22.47 17.89
CA ASP A 362 29.47 23.26 19.12
C ASP A 362 30.51 24.40 19.20
N GLU A 363 30.60 25.07 20.35
CA GLU A 363 31.55 26.17 20.61
C GLU A 363 33.03 25.80 20.43
N GLN A 364 33.39 24.51 20.51
CA GLN A 364 34.76 24.01 20.35
C GLN A 364 35.06 23.53 18.92
N GLY A 365 34.07 23.53 18.03
CA GLY A 365 34.21 23.14 16.62
C GLY A 365 33.51 21.82 16.25
N PRO A 366 33.80 21.26 15.06
CA PRO A 366 33.10 20.09 14.54
C PRO A 366 33.55 18.77 15.20
N TYR A 367 32.63 17.82 15.28
CA TYR A 367 32.83 16.50 15.87
C TYR A 367 31.87 15.45 15.28
N ILE A 368 32.21 14.19 15.53
CA ILE A 368 31.41 13.02 15.13
C ILE A 368 31.26 12.06 16.32
N TYR A 369 30.28 11.16 16.24
CA TYR A 369 30.09 10.09 17.22
C TYR A 369 30.60 8.75 16.69
N GLN A 370 31.73 8.30 17.23
CA GLN A 370 32.32 7.00 16.91
C GLN A 370 31.67 5.91 17.78
N VAL A 371 31.30 4.77 17.19
CA VAL A 371 30.79 3.61 17.93
C VAL A 371 31.93 2.87 18.62
N THR A 372 31.68 2.42 19.85
CA THR A 372 32.66 1.80 20.74
C THR A 372 32.36 0.35 21.11
N ASN A 373 31.11 -0.11 20.98
CA ASN A 373 30.65 -1.46 21.36
C ASN A 373 30.32 -2.39 20.17
N ALA A 374 30.56 -1.96 18.93
CA ALA A 374 30.34 -2.76 17.73
C ALA A 374 31.24 -2.31 16.57
N LYS A 375 31.59 -3.26 15.69
CA LYS A 375 32.32 -3.05 14.42
C LYS A 375 31.48 -3.44 13.21
N LEU A 376 31.94 -3.06 12.03
CA LEU A 376 31.28 -3.29 10.72
C LEU A 376 30.85 -4.74 10.43
N ARG A 377 31.50 -5.74 11.06
CA ARG A 377 31.23 -7.17 10.84
C ARG A 377 30.50 -7.86 11.99
N ASP A 378 30.20 -7.14 13.07
CA ASP A 378 29.52 -7.69 14.24
C ASP A 378 28.00 -7.74 14.02
N VAL A 379 27.30 -8.57 14.80
CA VAL A 379 25.85 -8.44 14.95
C VAL A 379 25.59 -7.19 15.78
N LEU A 380 25.01 -6.16 15.16
CA LEU A 380 24.82 -4.85 15.79
C LEU A 380 23.78 -4.95 16.94
N PRO A 381 24.08 -4.41 18.13
CA PRO A 381 23.08 -4.27 19.19
C PRO A 381 22.13 -3.11 18.87
N SER A 382 20.87 -3.20 19.33
CA SER A 382 19.87 -2.13 19.17
C SER A 382 20.28 -0.81 19.83
N VAL A 383 21.14 -0.86 20.85
CA VAL A 383 21.74 0.31 21.52
C VAL A 383 23.26 0.30 21.29
N LEU A 384 23.72 1.30 20.55
CA LEU A 384 25.12 1.59 20.28
C LEU A 384 25.67 2.50 21.39
N LYS A 385 26.86 2.19 21.89
CA LYS A 385 27.63 3.10 22.76
C LYS A 385 28.55 3.93 21.92
N VAL A 386 28.48 5.25 22.05
CA VAL A 386 29.24 6.20 21.27
C VAL A 386 30.26 6.97 22.12
N ARG A 387 31.29 7.49 21.48
CA ARG A 387 32.15 8.54 22.03
C ARG A 387 32.24 9.71 21.04
N GLN A 388 32.27 10.93 21.58
CA GLN A 388 32.51 12.14 20.80
C GLN A 388 33.99 12.20 20.37
N GLN A 389 34.25 12.36 19.08
CA GLN A 389 35.61 12.53 18.55
C GLN A 389 35.70 13.84 17.74
N ARG A 390 36.64 14.71 18.10
CA ARG A 390 36.86 16.03 17.47
C ARG A 390 37.54 15.90 16.12
N ILE A 391 37.05 16.64 15.12
CA ILE A 391 37.58 16.62 13.75
C ILE A 391 37.95 18.02 13.25
N VAL A 392 38.76 18.06 12.20
CA VAL A 392 39.00 19.23 11.34
C VAL A 392 38.39 18.90 9.98
N GLU A 393 37.43 19.72 9.53
CA GLU A 393 36.81 19.60 8.21
C GLU A 393 37.80 20.07 7.12
N ASN A 394 38.06 19.25 6.11
CA ASN A 394 38.92 19.61 4.98
C ASN A 394 38.06 20.09 3.77
N GLU A 395 38.72 20.52 2.69
CA GLU A 395 38.05 21.07 1.50
C GLU A 395 37.44 20.03 0.55
N LEU A 396 37.98 18.80 0.52
CA LEU A 396 37.50 17.76 -0.40
C LEU A 396 36.09 17.31 0.00
N ARG A 397 35.14 17.50 -0.92
CA ARG A 397 33.77 16.98 -0.86
C ARG A 397 33.55 16.02 -2.03
N VAL A 398 33.03 14.84 -1.73
CA VAL A 398 32.79 13.74 -2.67
C VAL A 398 31.29 13.46 -2.68
N PRO A 399 30.55 13.81 -3.74
CA PRO A 399 29.17 13.37 -3.91
C PRO A 399 29.16 11.86 -4.20
N PHE A 400 28.37 11.10 -3.47
CA PHE A 400 28.25 9.65 -3.60
C PHE A 400 26.79 9.26 -3.82
N LEU A 401 26.53 8.54 -4.92
CA LEU A 401 25.19 8.15 -5.38
C LEU A 401 24.19 9.33 -5.49
N GLY A 402 24.70 10.56 -5.61
CA GLY A 402 23.95 11.82 -5.78
C GLY A 402 23.21 12.33 -4.54
N ASN A 403 22.81 11.45 -3.62
CA ASN A 403 22.04 11.82 -2.43
C ASN A 403 22.91 12.08 -1.17
N TRP A 404 24.14 11.56 -1.13
CA TRP A 404 25.07 11.78 0.00
C TRP A 404 26.26 12.63 -0.41
N ILE A 405 26.68 13.54 0.47
CA ILE A 405 27.92 14.29 0.34
C ILE A 405 28.86 13.85 1.45
N PHE A 406 30.00 13.29 1.08
CA PHE A 406 31.05 12.92 2.01
C PHE A 406 32.13 14.00 2.02
N ARG A 407 32.48 14.50 3.20
CA ARG A 407 33.55 15.47 3.40
C ARG A 407 34.78 14.77 3.95
N SER A 408 35.97 15.10 3.45
CA SER A 408 37.17 14.60 4.09
C SER A 408 37.48 15.36 5.38
N PHE A 409 38.10 14.67 6.32
CA PHE A 409 38.40 15.23 7.63
C PHE A 409 39.69 14.62 8.21
N THR A 410 40.20 15.26 9.25
CA THR A 410 41.34 14.78 10.04
C THR A 410 40.95 14.83 11.52
N PHE A 411 41.33 13.85 12.33
CA PHE A 411 41.10 13.93 13.79
C PHE A 411 41.99 15.00 14.44
N VAL A 412 41.45 15.73 15.41
CA VAL A 412 42.23 16.69 16.22
C VAL A 412 43.23 15.97 17.12
N ASP A 413 42.83 14.83 17.68
CA ASP A 413 43.71 13.89 18.38
C ASP A 413 43.66 12.53 17.65
N PRO A 414 44.69 12.18 16.84
CA PRO A 414 44.66 11.03 15.95
C PRO A 414 45.03 9.72 16.66
N GLU A 415 44.01 9.02 17.16
CA GLU A 415 44.14 7.62 17.57
C GLU A 415 44.25 6.64 16.37
N PRO A 416 44.83 5.44 16.53
CA PRO A 416 44.85 4.41 15.49
C PRO A 416 43.44 3.88 15.19
N VAL A 417 42.84 4.35 14.10
CA VAL A 417 41.49 3.93 13.68
C VAL A 417 41.53 2.66 12.81
N ASP A 418 40.87 1.62 13.28
CA ASP A 418 40.63 0.36 12.57
C ASP A 418 39.69 0.58 11.38
N GLU A 419 39.86 -0.18 10.29
CA GLU A 419 39.05 -0.05 9.07
C GLU A 419 37.58 -0.45 9.31
N GLU A 420 37.35 -1.33 10.28
CA GLU A 420 36.02 -1.81 10.67
C GLU A 420 35.33 -0.89 11.70
N THR A 421 35.98 0.21 12.10
CA THR A 421 35.40 1.18 13.05
C THR A 421 34.24 1.92 12.41
N LEU A 422 33.14 2.03 13.15
CA LEU A 422 31.92 2.69 12.72
C LEU A 422 31.75 4.08 13.36
N TYR A 423 31.07 4.98 12.66
CA TYR A 423 30.52 6.22 13.18
C TYR A 423 29.02 6.29 12.89
N VAL A 424 28.29 6.95 13.78
CA VAL A 424 26.85 7.15 13.68
C VAL A 424 26.56 8.24 12.64
N GLY A 425 25.49 8.04 11.87
CA GLY A 425 25.00 9.00 10.90
C GLY A 425 24.40 10.27 11.53
N GLN A 426 23.55 10.97 10.76
CA GLN A 426 22.72 12.04 11.30
C GLN A 426 21.95 11.57 12.54
N LEU A 427 22.05 12.33 13.64
CA LEU A 427 21.30 12.09 14.88
C LEU A 427 19.93 12.76 14.83
N LYS A 428 18.91 12.05 15.33
CA LYS A 428 17.55 12.53 15.55
C LYS A 428 17.21 12.45 17.04
N PHE A 429 16.57 13.49 17.57
CA PHE A 429 16.21 13.62 18.97
C PHE A 429 14.70 13.62 19.15
N GLN A 430 14.21 12.90 20.16
CA GLN A 430 12.78 12.93 20.53
C GLN A 430 12.38 14.37 20.91
N ASP A 431 11.22 14.82 20.44
CA ASP A 431 10.71 16.19 20.54
C ASP A 431 11.70 17.31 20.13
N ASN A 432 12.72 16.95 19.33
CA ASN A 432 13.80 17.83 18.88
C ASN A 432 14.59 18.51 20.04
N ARG A 433 14.77 17.79 21.17
CA ARG A 433 15.50 18.28 22.36
C ARG A 433 16.88 17.63 22.51
N PRO A 434 17.95 18.19 21.90
CA PRO A 434 19.29 17.63 22.03
C PRO A 434 19.90 17.80 23.43
N GLN A 435 19.38 18.72 24.26
CA GLN A 435 19.90 19.01 25.60
C GLN A 435 19.62 17.89 26.62
N ASP A 436 18.61 17.06 26.37
CA ASP A 436 18.23 16.00 27.29
C ASP A 436 19.17 14.78 27.17
N TRP A 437 19.87 14.63 26.04
CA TRP A 437 20.68 13.45 25.69
C TRP A 437 21.98 13.30 26.50
N ASP A 438 22.30 12.06 26.89
CA ASP A 438 23.52 11.70 27.64
C ASP A 438 24.83 11.87 26.86
N GLY A 439 24.79 11.83 25.52
CA GLY A 439 25.97 11.85 24.66
C GLY A 439 26.76 10.52 24.62
N GLU A 440 26.28 9.48 25.30
CA GLU A 440 26.93 8.17 25.44
C GLU A 440 26.21 7.05 24.67
N SER A 441 24.89 7.16 24.49
CA SER A 441 24.05 6.09 23.93
C SER A 441 23.29 6.54 22.69
N VAL A 442 23.27 5.72 21.63
CA VAL A 442 22.42 5.93 20.44
C VAL A 442 21.63 4.66 20.16
N VAL A 443 20.32 4.79 19.93
CA VAL A 443 19.50 3.70 19.40
C VAL A 443 19.65 3.66 17.88
N LEU A 444 19.99 2.48 17.35
CA LEU A 444 19.98 2.25 15.91
C LEU A 444 18.51 2.07 15.48
N ASP A 445 17.97 3.09 14.82
CA ASP A 445 16.60 3.05 14.31
C ASP A 445 16.60 2.29 12.97
N ALA A 446 16.10 1.05 12.99
CA ALA A 446 15.89 0.25 11.77
C ALA A 446 14.77 0.81 10.87
N GLY A 447 14.11 1.88 11.32
CA GLY A 447 12.99 2.52 10.65
C GLY A 447 11.67 1.79 10.90
N SER A 448 10.57 2.51 10.67
CA SER A 448 9.24 1.92 10.59
C SER A 448 9.11 1.09 9.31
N GLN A 449 8.87 -0.21 9.41
CA GLN A 449 8.67 -1.11 8.26
C GLN A 449 7.18 -1.42 8.06
N TRP A 450 6.70 -1.55 6.83
CA TRP A 450 5.32 -1.97 6.58
C TRP A 450 5.08 -3.41 7.10
N MET A 451 3.98 -3.64 7.83
CA MET A 451 3.63 -4.97 8.37
C MET A 451 3.57 -6.05 7.29
N LEU A 452 3.12 -5.69 6.09
CA LEU A 452 3.12 -6.53 4.91
C LEU A 452 3.72 -5.79 3.72
N ARG A 453 4.47 -6.53 2.89
CA ARG A 453 5.11 -6.06 1.67
C ARG A 453 4.62 -6.88 0.46
N PRO A 454 4.60 -6.30 -0.75
CA PRO A 454 4.33 -7.04 -1.98
C PRO A 454 5.30 -8.22 -2.12
N GLY A 455 4.75 -9.44 -2.23
CA GLY A 455 5.51 -10.70 -2.25
C GLY A 455 5.27 -11.60 -1.03
N ASP A 456 4.88 -11.04 0.11
CA ASP A 456 4.61 -11.82 1.32
C ASP A 456 3.43 -12.80 1.11
N LEU A 457 3.39 -13.87 1.92
CA LEU A 457 2.31 -14.85 1.95
C LEU A 457 1.51 -14.70 3.24
N VAL A 458 0.18 -14.79 3.12
CA VAL A 458 -0.76 -14.67 4.24
C VAL A 458 -1.79 -15.79 4.19
N THR A 459 -2.33 -16.15 5.34
CA THR A 459 -3.39 -17.16 5.45
C THR A 459 -4.73 -16.47 5.67
N VAL A 460 -5.66 -16.62 4.73
CA VAL A 460 -7.02 -16.08 4.86
C VAL A 460 -7.93 -17.17 5.41
N ASP A 461 -8.68 -16.86 6.47
CA ASP A 461 -9.77 -17.73 6.93
C ASP A 461 -11.00 -17.52 6.04
N LEU A 462 -11.39 -18.59 5.35
CA LEU A 462 -12.50 -18.68 4.41
C LEU A 462 -13.74 -19.35 5.03
N SER A 463 -13.67 -19.78 6.29
CA SER A 463 -14.80 -20.40 6.98
C SER A 463 -16.06 -19.53 6.87
N SER A 464 -17.21 -20.17 6.71
CA SER A 464 -18.50 -19.47 6.81
C SER A 464 -18.87 -19.35 8.27
N ASN A 465 -19.14 -18.13 8.76
CA ASN A 465 -19.71 -17.87 10.11
C ASN A 465 -21.19 -18.32 10.21
N VAL A 466 -21.57 -19.36 9.45
CA VAL A 466 -22.85 -20.04 9.44
C VAL A 466 -22.52 -21.53 9.27
N VAL A 467 -21.98 -22.11 10.34
CA VAL A 467 -22.10 -23.54 10.61
C VAL A 467 -23.10 -23.61 11.76
N GLU A 468 -24.25 -24.24 11.54
CA GLU A 468 -25.22 -24.44 12.61
C GLU A 468 -24.68 -25.51 13.58
N PRO A 469 -24.98 -25.45 14.90
CA PRO A 469 -24.51 -26.48 15.83
C PRO A 469 -25.08 -27.87 15.51
N GLY A 470 -24.24 -28.70 14.90
CA GLY A 470 -24.50 -30.08 14.49
C GLY A 470 -23.98 -31.11 15.50
N PHE A 471 -24.29 -32.38 15.26
CA PHE A 471 -23.69 -33.50 15.99
C PHE A 471 -22.55 -34.09 15.16
N TYR A 472 -21.39 -34.29 15.78
CA TYR A 472 -20.19 -34.77 15.10
C TYR A 472 -19.63 -36.02 15.79
N VAL A 473 -19.17 -36.96 14.99
CA VAL A 473 -18.52 -38.20 15.44
C VAL A 473 -17.27 -38.50 14.60
N PRO A 474 -16.25 -39.18 15.13
CA PRO A 474 -15.17 -39.73 14.32
C PRO A 474 -15.72 -40.70 13.27
N ILE A 475 -15.07 -40.79 12.12
CA ILE A 475 -15.50 -41.70 11.05
C ILE A 475 -15.58 -43.17 11.53
N GLU A 476 -14.74 -43.57 12.49
CA GLU A 476 -14.71 -44.91 13.08
C GLU A 476 -15.96 -45.26 13.90
N ALA A 477 -16.78 -44.28 14.26
CA ALA A 477 -18.06 -44.50 14.92
C ALA A 477 -19.14 -45.00 13.94
N ILE A 478 -18.96 -44.74 12.65
CA ILE A 478 -19.92 -45.04 11.60
C ILE A 478 -19.85 -46.52 11.23
N PHE A 479 -21.01 -47.17 11.25
CA PHE A 479 -21.20 -48.54 10.82
C PHE A 479 -22.06 -48.58 9.56
N GLU A 480 -21.43 -48.89 8.43
CA GLU A 480 -22.11 -49.09 7.15
C GLU A 480 -22.37 -50.58 6.88
N GLU A 481 -23.61 -50.93 6.57
CA GLU A 481 -24.01 -52.30 6.24
C GLU A 481 -25.04 -52.29 5.12
N SER A 482 -24.75 -52.98 4.00
CA SER A 482 -25.63 -53.05 2.82
C SER A 482 -26.02 -51.69 2.19
N GLY A 483 -25.25 -50.63 2.45
CA GLY A 483 -25.51 -49.27 1.96
C GLY A 483 -26.38 -48.42 2.90
N GLU A 484 -26.74 -48.93 4.08
CA GLU A 484 -27.37 -48.17 5.15
C GLU A 484 -26.30 -47.75 6.18
N THR A 485 -26.30 -46.47 6.53
CA THR A 485 -25.40 -45.87 7.51
C THR A 485 -26.04 -45.88 8.90
N SER A 486 -25.31 -46.29 9.92
CA SER A 486 -25.81 -46.33 11.31
C SER A 486 -24.73 -46.06 12.34
N LEU A 487 -25.17 -45.71 13.54
CA LEU A 487 -24.35 -45.65 14.75
C LEU A 487 -24.86 -46.68 15.77
N PHE A 488 -24.04 -47.00 16.76
CA PHE A 488 -24.47 -47.75 17.93
C PHE A 488 -24.64 -46.83 19.14
N VAL A 489 -25.88 -46.64 19.59
CA VAL A 489 -26.20 -45.92 20.83
C VAL A 489 -26.00 -46.84 22.02
N PHE A 490 -25.37 -46.35 23.08
CA PHE A 490 -25.23 -47.06 24.34
C PHE A 490 -26.45 -46.81 25.23
N ASP A 491 -27.22 -47.86 25.49
CA ASP A 491 -28.41 -47.85 26.34
C ASP A 491 -28.31 -48.98 27.37
N ASN A 492 -28.18 -48.61 28.66
CA ASN A 492 -28.22 -49.53 29.80
C ASN A 492 -27.35 -50.81 29.66
N GLY A 493 -26.12 -50.66 29.16
CA GLY A 493 -25.19 -51.79 28.97
C GLY A 493 -25.41 -52.59 27.67
N ARG A 494 -26.17 -52.06 26.72
CA ARG A 494 -26.37 -52.61 25.38
C ARG A 494 -26.04 -51.59 24.31
N ALA A 495 -25.57 -52.07 23.16
CA ALA A 495 -25.42 -51.28 21.94
C ALA A 495 -26.65 -51.48 21.07
N LYS A 496 -27.35 -50.40 20.73
CA LYS A 496 -28.54 -50.39 19.87
C LYS A 496 -28.22 -49.69 18.54
N LYS A 497 -28.52 -50.31 17.41
CA LYS A 497 -28.31 -49.73 16.07
C LYS A 497 -29.31 -48.58 15.88
N MET A 498 -28.83 -47.43 15.40
CA MET A 498 -29.61 -46.25 15.08
C MET A 498 -29.18 -45.72 13.72
N GLU A 499 -30.15 -45.55 12.82
CA GLU A 499 -29.92 -45.04 11.46
C GLU A 499 -29.60 -43.54 11.50
N VAL A 500 -28.60 -43.13 10.73
CA VAL A 500 -28.19 -41.72 10.57
C VAL A 500 -27.88 -41.41 9.12
N HIS A 501 -28.20 -40.19 8.71
CA HIS A 501 -27.72 -39.61 7.46
C HIS A 501 -26.37 -38.92 7.68
N ILE A 502 -25.49 -39.00 6.69
CA ILE A 502 -24.22 -38.27 6.64
C ILE A 502 -24.28 -37.33 5.43
N PRO A 503 -24.19 -36.01 5.62
CA PRO A 503 -24.01 -35.06 4.53
C PRO A 503 -22.73 -35.36 3.73
N PRO A 504 -22.70 -35.14 2.40
CA PRO A 504 -21.54 -35.48 1.58
C PRO A 504 -20.26 -34.72 1.97
N ALA A 505 -19.32 -35.42 2.59
CA ALA A 505 -17.99 -34.92 2.96
C ALA A 505 -16.90 -35.36 1.97
N GLU A 506 -15.92 -34.48 1.72
CA GLU A 506 -14.72 -34.75 0.91
C GLU A 506 -13.51 -34.95 1.86
N ASP A 507 -12.52 -35.74 1.44
CA ASP A 507 -11.25 -36.02 2.16
C ASP A 507 -11.38 -36.61 3.58
N LEU A 508 -12.34 -37.51 3.77
CA LEU A 508 -12.50 -38.32 4.97
C LEU A 508 -11.30 -39.27 5.22
N ASN A 509 -10.53 -39.00 6.27
CA ASN A 509 -9.42 -39.84 6.74
C ASN A 509 -9.76 -40.49 8.09
N ALA A 510 -8.97 -41.47 8.51
CA ALA A 510 -9.07 -42.01 9.87
C ALA A 510 -8.78 -40.89 10.89
N GLY A 511 -9.65 -40.73 11.88
CA GLY A 511 -9.67 -39.64 12.85
C GLY A 511 -10.52 -38.41 12.46
N SER A 512 -10.94 -38.28 11.19
CA SER A 512 -11.75 -37.13 10.77
C SER A 512 -13.14 -37.13 11.42
N LEU A 513 -13.57 -35.96 11.90
CA LEU A 513 -14.93 -35.75 12.39
C LEU A 513 -15.93 -35.56 11.25
N VAL A 514 -17.08 -36.22 11.36
CA VAL A 514 -18.16 -36.26 10.37
C VAL A 514 -19.46 -35.80 11.01
N GLU A 515 -20.22 -34.96 10.31
CA GLU A 515 -21.56 -34.54 10.74
C GLU A 515 -22.57 -35.67 10.56
N ILE A 516 -23.47 -35.82 11.54
CA ILE A 516 -24.53 -36.82 11.54
C ILE A 516 -25.91 -36.19 11.76
N GLU A 517 -26.86 -36.55 10.91
CA GLU A 517 -28.23 -36.05 10.92
C GLU A 517 -29.22 -37.20 11.15
N SER A 518 -30.13 -37.05 12.11
CA SER A 518 -31.25 -37.97 12.36
C SER A 518 -32.22 -37.35 13.38
N ASP A 519 -33.52 -37.53 13.17
CA ASP A 519 -34.58 -37.05 14.08
C ASP A 519 -34.50 -37.66 15.49
N GLN A 520 -33.70 -38.71 15.68
CA GLN A 520 -33.51 -39.41 16.94
C GLN A 520 -32.31 -38.92 17.76
N LEU A 521 -31.46 -38.03 17.22
CA LEU A 521 -30.29 -37.50 17.92
C LEU A 521 -30.67 -36.48 18.99
N VAL A 522 -30.09 -36.64 20.19
CA VAL A 522 -30.36 -35.78 21.35
C VAL A 522 -29.04 -35.45 22.05
N ASP A 523 -28.95 -34.23 22.57
CA ASP A 523 -27.81 -33.74 23.35
C ASP A 523 -27.59 -34.60 24.62
N GLY A 524 -26.35 -34.95 24.93
CA GLY A 524 -26.00 -35.88 26.00
C GLY A 524 -26.11 -37.37 25.66
N MET A 525 -26.55 -37.74 24.45
CA MET A 525 -26.63 -39.15 24.04
C MET A 525 -25.24 -39.81 23.97
N GLN A 526 -25.10 -41.03 24.49
CA GLN A 526 -23.85 -41.79 24.42
C GLN A 526 -23.83 -42.70 23.18
N VAL A 527 -22.85 -42.51 22.30
CA VAL A 527 -22.60 -43.36 21.13
C VAL A 527 -21.31 -44.13 21.26
N VAL A 528 -21.24 -45.32 20.66
CA VAL A 528 -20.02 -46.13 20.59
C VAL A 528 -19.14 -45.64 19.45
N VAL A 529 -17.90 -45.28 19.77
CA VAL A 529 -16.88 -44.84 18.80
C VAL A 529 -15.75 -45.85 18.63
N GLY A 530 -15.62 -46.82 19.56
CA GLY A 530 -14.59 -47.86 19.51
C GLY A 530 -15.20 -49.26 19.60
N GLY A 531 -14.89 -50.10 18.61
CA GLY A 531 -15.31 -51.51 18.56
C GLY A 531 -16.55 -51.80 17.70
N VAL A 532 -17.08 -50.81 16.96
CA VAL A 532 -18.38 -50.90 16.23
C VAL A 532 -18.49 -52.10 15.28
N HIS A 533 -17.42 -52.47 14.56
CA HIS A 533 -17.43 -53.58 13.60
C HIS A 533 -17.65 -54.97 14.22
N PHE A 534 -17.57 -55.09 15.56
CA PHE A 534 -17.80 -56.34 16.29
C PHE A 534 -19.18 -56.40 16.96
N LEU A 535 -19.99 -55.36 16.80
CA LEU A 535 -21.31 -55.23 17.42
C LEU A 535 -22.44 -55.69 16.50
N ARG A 536 -23.55 -56.04 17.13
CA ARG A 536 -24.85 -56.30 16.52
C ARG A 536 -25.90 -55.56 17.32
N ASP A 537 -27.05 -55.30 16.71
CA ASP A 537 -28.15 -54.64 17.42
C ASP A 537 -28.58 -55.40 18.68
N GLY A 538 -28.79 -54.67 19.77
CA GLY A 538 -29.14 -55.17 21.09
C GLY A 538 -28.02 -55.91 21.85
N GLN A 539 -26.79 -55.95 21.34
CA GLN A 539 -25.69 -56.71 21.93
C GLN A 539 -25.23 -56.11 23.27
N ALA A 540 -24.94 -56.97 24.25
CA ALA A 540 -24.41 -56.56 25.55
C ALA A 540 -22.97 -56.04 25.42
N VAL A 541 -22.70 -54.87 25.99
CA VAL A 541 -21.42 -54.16 25.90
C VAL A 541 -21.04 -53.53 27.24
N ARG A 542 -19.73 -53.35 27.45
CA ARG A 542 -19.16 -52.74 28.65
C ARG A 542 -18.27 -51.57 28.24
N ALA A 543 -18.61 -50.37 28.71
CA ALA A 543 -17.76 -49.20 28.52
C ALA A 543 -16.38 -49.43 29.16
N LEU A 544 -15.31 -49.23 28.39
CA LEU A 544 -13.93 -49.18 28.89
C LEU A 544 -13.49 -47.76 29.28
N GLY A 545 -14.11 -46.74 28.68
CA GLY A 545 -13.80 -45.34 28.90
C GLY A 545 -14.75 -44.44 28.10
N GLN A 546 -14.72 -43.16 28.42
CA GLN A 546 -15.51 -42.10 27.78
C GLN A 546 -14.55 -41.06 27.22
N VAL A 547 -14.73 -40.70 25.95
CA VAL A 547 -13.93 -39.69 25.24
C VAL A 547 -14.80 -38.45 25.04
N SER A 548 -14.22 -37.25 25.11
CA SER A 548 -14.89 -35.99 24.77
C SER A 548 -14.53 -35.54 23.36
N LEU A 549 -15.45 -34.82 22.71
CA LEU A 549 -15.21 -34.27 21.37
C LEU A 549 -13.97 -33.35 21.36
N ASP A 550 -13.81 -32.52 22.40
CA ASP A 550 -12.66 -31.63 22.57
C ASP A 550 -11.31 -32.36 22.63
N ALA A 551 -11.27 -33.58 23.17
CA ALA A 551 -10.03 -34.37 23.24
C ALA A 551 -9.64 -34.87 21.84
N ILE A 552 -10.62 -35.26 21.02
CA ILE A 552 -10.42 -35.75 19.65
C ILE A 552 -9.98 -34.59 18.74
N VAL A 553 -10.64 -33.43 18.85
CA VAL A 553 -10.25 -32.21 18.11
C VAL A 553 -8.82 -31.76 18.45
N ARG A 554 -8.37 -31.89 19.71
CA ARG A 554 -6.99 -31.57 20.11
C ARG A 554 -5.97 -32.53 19.51
N GLU A 555 -6.30 -33.82 19.43
CA GLU A 555 -5.45 -34.85 18.82
C GLU A 555 -5.33 -34.65 17.30
N GLU A 556 -6.43 -34.33 16.62
CA GLU A 556 -6.45 -33.96 15.18
C GLU A 556 -5.68 -32.67 14.90
N ALA A 557 -5.75 -31.67 15.79
CA ALA A 557 -5.01 -30.42 15.70
C ALA A 557 -3.53 -30.50 16.14
N GLY A 558 -3.06 -31.65 16.62
CA GLY A 558 -1.68 -31.85 17.09
C GLY A 558 -1.31 -31.15 18.42
N LEU A 559 -2.30 -30.65 19.17
CA LEU A 559 -2.12 -29.83 20.37
C LEU A 559 -2.16 -30.70 21.64
N ASN A 560 -1.03 -31.35 21.92
CA ASN A 560 -0.91 -32.35 23.00
C ASN A 560 -0.61 -31.78 24.41
N ASP A 561 -0.43 -30.47 24.59
CA ASP A 561 -0.18 -29.84 25.91
C ASP A 561 -1.40 -29.04 26.41
N PRO A 562 -2.00 -29.39 27.56
CA PRO A 562 -3.14 -28.65 28.12
C PRO A 562 -2.82 -27.19 28.49
N ALA A 563 -1.54 -26.83 28.74
CA ALA A 563 -1.15 -25.48 29.13
C ALA A 563 -1.16 -24.47 27.95
N GLU A 564 -1.07 -24.94 26.70
CA GLU A 564 -1.19 -24.08 25.51
C GLU A 564 -2.66 -23.82 25.14
N ALA A 565 -3.54 -24.80 25.36
CA ALA A 565 -4.97 -24.69 25.09
C ALA A 565 -5.67 -23.62 25.97
N ASP A 566 -5.31 -23.52 27.25
CA ASP A 566 -5.87 -22.46 28.12
C ASP A 566 -5.41 -21.06 27.72
N LYS A 567 -4.20 -20.92 27.14
CA LYS A 567 -3.76 -19.65 26.53
C LYS A 567 -4.53 -19.30 25.27
N ALA A 568 -4.83 -20.27 24.42
CA ALA A 568 -5.63 -20.06 23.20
C ALA A 568 -7.09 -19.67 23.53
N ASN A 569 -7.71 -20.34 24.51
CA ASN A 569 -9.06 -20.00 24.98
C ASN A 569 -9.11 -18.66 25.72
N ALA A 570 -8.07 -18.31 26.50
CA ALA A 570 -7.96 -16.98 27.10
C ALA A 570 -7.83 -15.86 26.06
N LEU A 571 -7.21 -16.13 24.90
CA LEU A 571 -7.14 -15.17 23.79
C LEU A 571 -8.51 -14.93 23.13
N ASN A 572 -9.28 -15.99 22.91
CA ASN A 572 -10.62 -15.92 22.32
C ASN A 572 -11.67 -15.25 23.24
N ALA A 573 -11.44 -15.24 24.57
CA ALA A 573 -12.31 -14.55 25.52
C ALA A 573 -12.14 -13.00 25.50
N ILE A 574 -11.08 -12.48 24.87
CA ILE A 574 -10.76 -11.04 24.83
C ILE A 574 -11.37 -10.34 23.60
N THR A 575 -11.87 -11.10 22.61
CA THR A 575 -12.42 -10.58 21.34
C THR A 575 -13.95 -10.56 21.25
N ALA A 576 -14.66 -10.65 22.39
CA ALA A 576 -16.11 -10.44 22.44
C ALA A 576 -16.48 -8.94 22.32
N PRO A 577 -17.51 -8.56 21.53
CA PRO A 577 -18.02 -7.19 21.51
C PRO A 577 -18.60 -6.77 22.87
N ALA A 578 -18.45 -5.50 23.23
CA ALA A 578 -18.73 -5.00 24.59
C ALA A 578 -20.22 -5.00 25.04
N GLU A 579 -21.16 -5.38 24.17
CA GLU A 579 -22.62 -5.25 24.42
C GLU A 579 -23.21 -6.39 25.28
N ALA A 580 -22.43 -7.42 25.64
CA ALA A 580 -22.90 -8.57 26.42
C ALA A 580 -22.57 -8.52 27.93
N ARG A 581 -22.35 -7.33 28.51
CA ARG A 581 -21.94 -7.16 29.94
C ARG A 581 -22.98 -6.56 30.88
N GLU A 582 -24.21 -6.27 30.43
CA GLU A 582 -25.26 -5.63 31.25
C GLU A 582 -26.50 -6.52 31.54
N ALA A 583 -26.35 -7.85 31.43
CA ALA A 583 -27.44 -8.79 31.72
C ALA A 583 -26.99 -10.02 32.55
N GLN A 584 -26.46 -9.78 33.76
CA GLN A 584 -26.45 -10.74 34.88
C GLN A 584 -26.28 -10.04 36.23
#